data_AF-A0A3C0JP45-F1
#
_entry.id   AF-A0A3C0JP45-F1
#
_cell.length_a   1.000
_cell.length_b   1.000
_cell.length_c   1.000
_cell.angle_alpha   90.00
_cell.angle_beta   90.00
_cell.angle_gamma   90.00
#
_symmetry.space_group_name_H-M   'P 1'
#
loop_
_entity.id
_entity.type
_entity.pdbx_description
1 polymer ?
#
loop_
_entity_poly.entity_id
_entity_poly.type
_entity_poly.pdbx_seq_one_letter_code
_entity_poly.pdbx_strand_id
1 'polypeptide(L)' 'MLKIGHEVVRPGVRLGDPTYTIPVPEELATVPGIPLDDRQVDWYAKEYPLESMNITERSSRDWANGLRDQHAEMRE' A
#
# COMPACT_ATOMS: atom_id res chain seq x y z
N MET A 1 17.23 35.37 4.37
CA MET A 1 17.39 33.93 4.69
C MET A 1 16.01 33.33 4.78
N LEU A 2 15.77 32.19 4.12
CA LEU A 2 14.51 31.46 4.27
C LEU A 2 14.45 30.82 5.66
N LYS A 3 13.25 30.71 6.25
CA LYS A 3 13.06 29.99 7.51
C LYS A 3 13.23 28.49 7.26
N ILE A 4 14.10 27.85 8.04
CA ILE A 4 14.32 26.40 7.98
C ILE A 4 13.21 25.73 8.78
N GLY A 5 12.44 24.85 8.12
CA GLY A 5 11.36 24.10 8.76
C GLY A 5 11.86 22.82 9.43
N HIS A 6 12.59 21.99 8.68
CA HIS A 6 13.19 20.75 9.20
C HIS A 6 14.45 20.37 8.41
N GLU A 7 15.25 19.45 8.96
CA GLU A 7 16.44 18.92 8.32
C GLU A 7 16.22 17.45 7.92
N VAL A 8 16.60 17.11 6.69
CA VAL A 8 16.56 15.73 6.19
C VAL A 8 17.96 15.16 6.21
N VAL A 9 18.13 14.06 6.95
CA VAL A 9 19.39 13.31 7.00
C VAL A 9 19.34 12.21 5.94
N ARG A 10 20.17 12.35 4.91
CA ARG A 10 20.27 11.37 3.83
C ARG A 10 21.59 10.60 3.96
N PRO A 11 21.57 9.27 4.16
CA PRO A 11 22.79 8.48 4.07
C PRO A 11 23.36 8.53 2.65
N GLY A 12 24.67 8.34 2.54
CA GLY A 12 25.34 8.20 1.26
C GLY A 12 24.84 6.98 0.47
N VAL A 13 25.11 6.94 -0.84
CA VAL A 13 24.56 5.90 -1.71
C VAL A 13 25.32 4.59 -1.57
N ARG A 14 26.64 4.67 -1.35
CA ARG A 14 27.53 3.52 -1.20
C ARG A 14 27.99 3.35 0.25
N LEU A 15 28.44 2.15 0.57
CA LEU A 15 29.04 1.85 1.86
C LEU A 15 30.31 2.70 2.05
N GLY A 16 30.34 3.49 3.13
CA GLY A 16 31.44 4.40 3.45
C GLY A 16 31.25 5.83 2.94
N ASP A 17 30.21 6.11 2.15
CA ASP A 17 29.88 7.49 1.76
C ASP A 17 29.43 8.30 3.01
N PRO A 18 29.73 9.61 3.05
CA PRO A 18 29.33 10.46 4.16
C PRO A 18 27.81 10.63 4.20
N THR A 19 27.28 10.88 5.40
CA THR A 19 25.89 11.27 5.60
C THR A 19 25.74 12.77 5.37
N TYR A 20 24.70 13.18 4.65
CA TYR A 20 24.44 14.58 4.34
C TYR A 20 23.21 15.08 5.10
N THR A 21 23.31 16.28 5.66
CA THR A 21 22.18 17.00 6.27
C THR A 21 21.73 18.10 5.31
N ILE A 22 20.47 18.04 4.89
CA ILE A 22 19.87 18.98 3.93
C ILE A 22 18.82 19.81 4.66
N PRO A 23 19.02 21.13 4.85
CA PRO A 23 18.00 21.99 5.45
C PRO A 23 16.88 22.28 4.44
N VAL A 24 15.64 21.97 4.82
CA VAL A 24 14.45 22.20 3.98
C VAL A 24 13.73 23.47 4.45
N PRO A 25 13.56 24.48 3.57
CA PRO A 25 12.77 25.66 3.87
C PRO A 25 11.30 25.34 4.17
N GLU A 26 10.69 26.08 5.08
CA GLU A 26 9.27 25.94 5.44
C GLU A 26 8.33 26.07 4.23
N GLU A 27 8.64 26.98 3.30
CA GLU A 27 7.87 27.22 2.07
C GLU A 27 7.89 26.04 1.08
N LEU A 28 8.86 25.14 1.21
CA LEU A 28 9.03 23.96 0.36
C LEU A 28 8.68 22.66 1.10
N ALA A 29 8.29 22.75 2.38
CA ALA A 29 7.95 21.58 3.18
C ALA A 29 6.59 21.02 2.73
N THR A 30 6.56 19.74 2.37
CA THR A 30 5.33 19.01 2.11
C THR A 30 4.77 18.40 3.40
N VAL A 31 3.50 18.00 3.37
CA VAL A 31 2.89 17.26 4.48
C VAL A 31 3.54 15.87 4.55
N PRO A 32 4.05 15.44 5.72
CA PRO A 32 4.57 14.09 5.89
C PRO A 32 3.49 13.02 5.64
N GLY A 33 3.80 12.03 4.81
CA GLY A 33 2.91 10.91 4.50
C GLY A 33 2.33 10.97 3.08
N ILE A 34 1.49 9.99 2.75
CA ILE A 34 0.69 10.00 1.53
C ILE A 34 -0.56 10.84 1.85
N PRO A 35 -0.80 11.97 1.17
CA PRO A 35 -2.01 12.75 1.40
C PRO A 35 -3.23 11.87 1.06
N LEU A 36 -4.12 11.71 2.03
CA LEU A 36 -5.42 11.09 1.77
C LEU A 36 -6.22 12.03 0.87
N ASP A 37 -6.61 11.55 -0.31
CA ASP A 37 -7.63 12.21 -1.12
C ASP A 37 -8.97 11.57 -0.78
N ASP A 38 -9.75 12.22 0.09
CA ASP A 38 -11.05 11.72 0.57
C ASP A 38 -11.99 11.36 -0.58
N ARG A 39 -11.92 12.09 -1.71
CA ARG A 39 -12.74 11.79 -2.90
C ARG A 39 -12.38 10.44 -3.51
N GLN A 40 -11.10 10.06 -3.49
CA GLN A 40 -10.66 8.75 -3.96
C GLN A 40 -11.04 7.66 -2.97
N VAL A 41 -10.87 7.91 -1.67
CA VAL A 41 -11.24 6.96 -0.61
C VAL A 41 -12.74 6.65 -0.64
N ASP A 42 -13.59 7.67 -0.79
CA ASP A 42 -15.04 7.52 -0.87
C ASP A 42 -15.49 6.73 -2.11
N TRP A 43 -14.79 6.87 -3.24
CA TRP A 43 -15.06 6.12 -4.47
C TRP A 43 -14.85 4.60 -4.27
N TYR A 44 -13.70 4.22 -3.69
CA TYR A 44 -13.40 2.83 -3.35
C TYR A 44 -14.26 2.30 -2.18
N ALA A 45 -14.83 3.16 -1.35
CA ALA A 45 -15.73 2.74 -0.28
C ALA A 45 -17.15 2.42 -0.77
N LYS A 46 -17.62 3.06 -1.85
CA LYS A 46 -19.03 3.01 -2.27
C LYS A 46 -19.29 2.29 -3.59
N GLU A 47 -18.49 2.53 -4.64
CA GLU A 47 -18.74 1.96 -5.97
C GLU A 47 -18.00 0.64 -6.21
N TYR A 48 -16.79 0.52 -5.66
CA TYR A 48 -15.94 -0.67 -5.78
C TYR A 48 -15.34 -1.01 -4.41
N PRO A 49 -16.16 -1.46 -3.45
CA PRO A 49 -15.65 -1.90 -2.16
C PRO A 49 -14.53 -2.92 -2.38
N LEU A 50 -13.46 -2.80 -1.60
CA LEU A 50 -12.40 -3.80 -1.53
C LEU A 50 -12.96 -5.07 -0.87
N GLU A 51 -13.77 -5.82 -1.62
CA GLU A 51 -14.23 -7.11 -1.18
C GLU A 51 -13.05 -8.08 -1.17
N SER A 52 -13.04 -8.94 -0.16
CA SER A 52 -12.10 -10.06 -0.16
C SER A 52 -12.38 -10.91 -1.40
N MET A 53 -11.33 -11.31 -2.13
CA MET A 53 -11.45 -12.28 -3.24
C MET A 53 -12.19 -13.55 -2.80
N ASN A 54 -12.15 -13.91 -1.51
CA ASN A 54 -12.91 -15.05 -0.97
C ASN A 54 -14.44 -14.88 -1.05
N ILE A 55 -14.94 -13.64 -1.02
CA ILE A 55 -16.38 -13.35 -1.13
C ILE A 55 -16.79 -13.37 -2.59
N THR A 56 -16.05 -12.67 -3.45
CA THR A 56 -16.33 -12.60 -4.90
C THR A 56 -16.24 -13.97 -5.55
N GLU A 57 -15.20 -14.75 -5.25
CA GLU A 57 -14.96 -16.07 -5.83
C GLU A 57 -15.56 -17.22 -5.01
N ARG A 58 -16.48 -16.91 -4.08
CA ARG A 58 -17.07 -17.93 -3.21
C ARG A 58 -17.72 -19.06 -4.00
N SER A 59 -18.46 -18.72 -5.06
CA SER A 59 -19.13 -19.70 -5.93
C SER A 59 -18.12 -20.61 -6.65
N SER A 60 -17.04 -20.03 -7.18
CA SER A 60 -15.94 -20.76 -7.82
C SER A 60 -15.26 -21.72 -6.84
N ARG A 61 -15.04 -21.26 -5.60
CA ARG A 61 -14.44 -22.05 -4.53
C ARG A 61 -15.35 -23.18 -4.05
N ASP A 62 -16.64 -22.92 -3.88
CA ASP A 62 -17.61 -23.92 -3.43
C ASP A 62 -17.82 -25.00 -4.51
N TRP A 63 -17.83 -24.62 -5.80
CA TRP A 63 -17.79 -25.57 -6.92
C TRP A 63 -16.52 -26.42 -6.95
N ALA A 64 -15.34 -25.81 -6.82
CA ALA A 64 -14.07 -26.52 -6.83
C ALA A 64 -13.96 -27.52 -5.66
N ASN A 65 -14.44 -27.14 -4.47
CA ASN A 65 -14.54 -28.05 -3.33
C ASN A 65 -15.52 -29.20 -3.61
N GLY A 66 -16.68 -28.92 -4.21
CA GLY A 66 -17.64 -29.94 -4.60
C GLY A 66 -17.04 -30.95 -5.58
N LEU A 67 -16.31 -30.50 -6.60
CA LEU A 67 -15.63 -31.38 -7.56
C LEU A 67 -14.54 -32.22 -6.87
N ARG A 68 -13.75 -31.61 -5.98
CA ARG A 68 -12.70 -32.28 -5.21
C ARG A 68 -13.26 -33.34 -4.25
N ASP A 69 -14.44 -33.12 -3.69
CA ASP A 69 -15.08 -34.05 -2.75
C ASP A 69 -15.84 -35.16 -3.49
N GLN A 70 -16.35 -34.89 -4.70
CA GLN A 70 -16.89 -35.92 -5.61
C GLN A 70 -15.82 -36.88 -6.12
N HIS A 71 -14.60 -36.37 -6.29
CA HIS A 71 -13.44 -37.14 -6.73
C HIS A 71 -12.50 -37.52 -5.59
N ALA A 72 -13.05 -37.80 -4.41
CA ALA A 72 -12.28 -38.18 -3.23
C ALA A 72 -11.45 -39.47 -3.46
N GLU A 73 -11.88 -40.33 -4.39
CA GLU A 73 -11.17 -41.53 -4.85
C GLU A 73 -9.86 -41.25 -5.60
N MET A 74 -9.66 -40.02 -6.09
CA MET A 74 -8.40 -39.58 -6.70
C MET A 74 -7.41 -39.01 -5.68
N ARG A 75 -7.77 -39.02 -4.38
CA ARG A 75 -6.81 -38.80 -3.29
C ARG A 75 -6.12 -40.14 -3.04
N GLU A 76 -4.79 -40.10 -3.12
CA GLU A 76 -3.80 -41.17 -2.93
C GLU A 76 -4.31 -42.46 -2.23
#